data_AF-A0A0U1LZC8-F1
#
_entry.id   AF-A0A0U1LZC8-F1
#
_cell.length_a   1.000
_cell.length_b   1.000
_cell.length_c   1.000
_cell.angle_alpha   90.00
_cell.angle_beta   90.00
_cell.angle_gamma   90.00
#
_symmetry.space_group_name_H-M   'P 1'
#
loop_
_entity.id
_entity.type
_entity.pdbx_description
1 polymer ?
#
loop_
_entity_poly.entity_id
_entity_poly.type
_entity_poly.pdbx_seq_one_letter_code
_entity_poly.pdbx_strand_id
1 'polypeptide(L)'
;MNCPSRTDDTLENPGWNQNPPPLGQDTTTRNDFNGLANSRAHRKHAAGMGSATGDDAMAIDQRPRGLDSRDPAIEKRPNGEVTVAASGCELPSRTYGSPRHRFPSFPFSAMARDCVRSLVKFCRFIGPGFLVAVAYIDPGNYATDVSAGAQFKYALLFIVFMSNLFAILLQSLCIKLGSVTGLNLAENCREHLPRWLVIVLYIMAEAAIIATDIAEVVGSAIALNLLLQIPLVAGCAITLADVFFLLLFWRPNGSMLGLRLFEFLVVALVLGVVICFCIQLSLINNQSVGQVFRGYLPSSAIVQSQGLYQSCGILGATVMPHSLFLGSGIVQSRLKEFDVNAGYVESTVSLGSNDGKVEYRPTIYAIRGCMKYSIIELALSLFTFALFVNSAILIVAGASLYDVAGGNSADLFGIHDLLSSTLSPAAGLIFALALLLSGISAGMICTMAGQIVSEGMLNWRIRPWMRRLITRSISIIPSIIIAAAVGKDGLDKTLTATQVCLSVILPFVSAPLIWFTCFNKYMTVQTEQIVEGEGDGNVRIEQVSMRNHWFTTVIAVLVWLLIAVLNVALLVLVGMGKD
;
A
#
# COMPACT_ATOMS: atom_id res chain seq x y z
N MET A 1 43.66 -45.02 -14.52
CA MET A 1 42.93 -45.99 -15.37
C MET A 1 41.45 -45.83 -15.10
N ASN A 2 40.65 -45.47 -16.09
CA ASN A 2 39.22 -45.75 -16.07
C ASN A 2 38.74 -45.92 -17.50
N CYS A 3 38.47 -47.19 -17.84
CA CYS A 3 37.98 -47.65 -19.13
C CYS A 3 36.45 -47.42 -19.25
N PRO A 4 35.93 -47.20 -20.46
CA PRO A 4 34.49 -47.11 -20.71
C PRO A 4 33.88 -48.51 -20.87
N SER A 5 32.67 -48.70 -20.33
CA SER A 5 31.88 -49.91 -20.49
C SER A 5 31.01 -49.87 -21.75
N ARG A 6 31.36 -50.74 -22.70
CA ARG A 6 30.51 -51.67 -23.47
C ARG A 6 29.26 -51.14 -24.21
N THR A 7 29.31 -51.29 -25.53
CA THR A 7 28.17 -51.34 -26.45
C THR A 7 27.62 -52.77 -26.51
N ASP A 8 26.34 -52.96 -26.21
CA ASP A 8 25.65 -54.23 -26.46
C ASP A 8 25.00 -54.22 -27.85
N ASP A 9 25.10 -55.38 -28.50
CA ASP A 9 24.66 -55.70 -29.85
C ASP A 9 23.13 -55.60 -30.03
N THR A 10 22.67 -54.80 -30.99
CA THR A 10 21.26 -54.78 -31.41
C THR A 10 21.05 -55.56 -32.72
N LEU A 11 21.28 -56.88 -32.68
CA LEU A 11 21.15 -57.76 -33.85
C LEU A 11 19.74 -58.34 -34.07
N GLU A 12 18.70 -57.91 -33.34
CA GLU A 12 17.37 -58.54 -33.45
C GLU A 12 16.18 -57.62 -33.77
N ASN A 13 16.35 -56.30 -33.99
CA ASN A 13 15.20 -55.42 -34.28
C ASN A 13 15.51 -54.32 -35.33
N PRO A 14 15.15 -54.50 -36.61
CA PRO A 14 15.44 -53.54 -37.69
C PRO A 14 14.55 -52.28 -37.71
N GLY A 15 13.79 -51.99 -36.64
CA GLY A 15 12.77 -50.93 -36.62
C GLY A 15 13.11 -49.64 -35.86
N TRP A 16 14.28 -49.53 -35.22
CA TRP A 16 14.58 -48.43 -34.29
C TRP A 16 15.61 -47.43 -34.82
N ASN A 17 15.42 -46.97 -36.05
CA ASN A 17 16.04 -45.73 -36.53
C ASN A 17 14.97 -44.88 -37.20
N GLN A 18 14.47 -43.84 -36.51
CA GLN A 18 13.73 -42.76 -37.17
C GLN A 18 14.00 -41.39 -36.51
N ASN A 19 15.00 -40.70 -37.05
CA ASN A 19 14.96 -39.24 -37.19
C ASN A 19 13.58 -38.78 -37.72
N PRO A 20 13.07 -37.61 -37.33
CA PRO A 20 11.80 -37.11 -37.86
C PRO A 20 11.88 -36.76 -39.36
N PRO A 21 10.78 -36.89 -40.13
CA PRO A 21 10.77 -36.73 -41.59
C PRO A 21 10.72 -35.25 -42.06
N PRO A 22 11.09 -34.94 -43.31
CA PRO A 22 11.49 -33.59 -43.73
C PRO A 22 10.36 -32.60 -44.06
N LEU A 23 9.09 -32.94 -43.85
CA LEU A 23 7.96 -32.12 -44.36
C LEU A 23 6.73 -32.16 -43.43
N GLY A 24 6.84 -31.49 -42.28
CA GLY A 24 5.74 -31.28 -41.31
C GLY A 24 5.46 -29.79 -41.06
N GLN A 25 4.55 -29.26 -41.88
CA GLN A 25 3.72 -28.04 -41.88
C GLN A 25 3.76 -26.89 -40.84
N ASP A 26 4.77 -26.67 -39.98
CA ASP A 26 4.78 -25.50 -39.07
C ASP A 26 5.88 -24.45 -39.33
N THR A 27 6.42 -24.40 -40.54
CA THR A 27 7.29 -23.29 -40.99
C THR A 27 6.48 -22.19 -41.67
N THR A 28 5.96 -21.24 -40.89
CA THR A 28 5.95 -19.79 -41.18
C THR A 28 5.38 -19.07 -39.96
N THR A 29 6.15 -18.33 -39.18
CA THR A 29 6.39 -16.92 -39.49
C THR A 29 7.63 -16.38 -38.75
N ARG A 30 8.35 -15.49 -39.44
CA ARG A 30 9.55 -14.76 -39.04
C ARG A 30 9.33 -13.96 -37.75
N ASN A 31 10.32 -13.93 -36.86
CA ASN A 31 10.88 -12.65 -36.45
C ASN A 31 12.34 -12.78 -35.95
N ASP A 32 13.12 -11.75 -36.30
CA ASP A 32 14.56 -11.60 -36.10
C ASP A 32 15.08 -11.96 -34.70
N PHE A 33 16.15 -12.75 -34.65
CA PHE A 33 17.14 -12.64 -33.58
C PHE A 33 18.46 -12.12 -34.17
N ASN A 34 18.67 -10.82 -33.99
CA ASN A 34 19.91 -10.08 -34.27
C ASN A 34 21.15 -10.78 -33.69
N GLY A 35 21.76 -11.67 -34.48
CA GLY A 35 23.22 -11.78 -34.62
C GLY A 35 24.07 -11.98 -33.36
N LEU A 36 23.57 -12.56 -32.27
CA LEU A 36 24.35 -12.79 -31.05
C LEU A 36 24.18 -14.22 -30.53
N ALA A 37 24.66 -15.17 -31.32
CA ALA A 37 24.89 -16.54 -30.88
C ALA A 37 26.27 -17.01 -31.38
N ASN A 38 27.34 -16.41 -30.85
CA ASN A 38 28.66 -17.05 -30.76
C ASN A 38 29.67 -16.19 -29.99
N SER A 39 29.78 -16.41 -28.68
CA SER A 39 30.93 -15.95 -27.88
C SER A 39 31.03 -16.69 -26.54
N ARG A 40 30.98 -18.03 -26.58
CA ARG A 40 31.41 -18.91 -25.48
C ARG A 40 32.19 -20.11 -26.02
N ALA A 41 33.24 -19.83 -26.78
CA ALA A 41 34.33 -20.77 -27.05
C ALA A 41 35.61 -19.94 -27.17
N HIS A 42 36.67 -20.36 -26.48
CA HIS A 42 37.95 -19.68 -26.26
C HIS A 42 38.05 -18.72 -25.07
N ARG A 43 38.02 -19.30 -23.86
CA ARG A 43 38.75 -18.73 -22.71
C ARG A 43 39.32 -19.83 -21.81
N LYS A 44 40.20 -20.67 -22.36
CA LYS A 44 41.17 -21.50 -21.62
C LYS A 44 42.42 -21.66 -22.50
N HIS A 45 43.60 -21.62 -21.87
CA HIS A 45 44.96 -21.43 -22.43
C HIS A 45 45.27 -19.94 -22.72
N ALA A 46 46.31 -19.29 -22.20
CA ALA A 46 47.48 -19.73 -21.44
C ALA A 46 47.95 -18.58 -20.53
N ALA A 47 48.39 -18.92 -19.32
CA ALA A 47 49.23 -18.06 -18.48
C ALA A 47 50.68 -18.53 -18.66
N GLY A 48 51.59 -17.61 -18.99
CA GLY A 48 53.01 -17.91 -19.11
C GLY A 48 53.82 -16.76 -19.71
N MET A 49 54.46 -15.98 -18.83
CA MET A 49 55.76 -15.31 -18.93
C MET A 49 56.23 -14.64 -20.26
N GLY A 50 56.69 -13.39 -20.12
CA GLY A 50 58.02 -12.99 -20.62
C GLY A 50 58.10 -11.93 -21.74
N SER A 51 58.44 -10.70 -21.33
CA SER A 51 59.28 -9.68 -21.99
C SER A 51 59.19 -9.35 -23.49
N ALA A 52 59.16 -8.03 -23.74
CA ALA A 52 59.99 -7.27 -24.69
C ALA A 52 59.25 -6.49 -25.80
N THR A 53 59.51 -5.17 -25.79
CA THR A 53 59.71 -4.24 -26.92
C THR A 53 58.57 -3.92 -27.90
N GLY A 54 58.39 -2.61 -28.11
CA GLY A 54 58.11 -2.05 -29.45
C GLY A 54 56.85 -1.20 -29.55
N ASP A 55 57.07 0.07 -29.89
CA ASP A 55 56.13 1.09 -30.36
C ASP A 55 54.94 0.56 -31.18
N ASP A 56 53.73 1.09 -30.94
CA ASP A 56 53.06 1.92 -31.96
C ASP A 56 51.73 2.52 -31.48
N ALA A 57 51.35 3.58 -32.18
CA ALA A 57 50.46 4.65 -31.79
C ALA A 57 48.97 4.31 -31.58
N MET A 58 48.36 5.15 -30.74
CA MET A 58 46.93 5.39 -30.61
C MET A 58 46.33 6.00 -31.89
N ALA A 59 45.13 5.55 -32.28
CA ALA A 59 44.10 6.40 -32.88
C ALA A 59 42.73 5.68 -32.85
N ILE A 60 41.68 6.38 -32.41
CA ILE A 60 40.41 6.53 -33.15
C ILE A 60 39.69 7.79 -32.61
N ASP A 61 39.34 8.63 -33.59
CA ASP A 61 38.64 9.93 -33.61
C ASP A 61 37.35 10.02 -32.78
N GLN A 62 37.01 11.15 -32.14
CA GLN A 62 36.67 12.51 -32.59
C GLN A 62 35.22 12.72 -33.11
N ARG A 63 34.65 13.79 -32.56
CA ARG A 63 33.34 14.42 -32.80
C ARG A 63 33.31 15.16 -34.16
N PRO A 64 32.14 15.46 -34.73
CA PRO A 64 32.01 16.48 -35.75
C PRO A 64 31.74 17.88 -35.14
N ARG A 65 32.45 18.89 -35.63
CA ARG A 65 32.10 20.32 -35.55
C ARG A 65 31.53 20.77 -36.90
N GLY A 66 30.45 21.55 -36.86
CA GLY A 66 30.02 22.42 -37.95
C GLY A 66 30.47 23.86 -37.69
N LEU A 67 30.94 24.54 -38.74
CA LEU A 67 31.38 25.93 -38.77
C LEU A 67 30.18 26.90 -38.73
N ASP A 68 30.36 28.09 -38.16
CA ASP A 68 30.20 29.32 -38.93
C ASP A 68 30.84 30.54 -38.24
N SER A 69 31.13 31.53 -39.09
CA SER A 69 32.12 32.60 -39.03
C SER A 69 31.66 33.88 -38.34
N ARG A 70 32.59 34.65 -37.75
CA ARG A 70 32.71 36.13 -37.76
C ARG A 70 33.87 36.63 -36.88
N ASP A 71 34.84 37.27 -37.56
CA ASP A 71 35.91 38.16 -37.03
C ASP A 71 35.34 39.51 -36.51
N PRO A 72 36.14 40.49 -36.07
CA PRO A 72 37.26 40.46 -35.10
C PRO A 72 37.19 41.67 -34.12
N ALA A 73 38.01 41.69 -33.06
CA ALA A 73 38.54 42.96 -32.52
C ALA A 73 39.77 42.71 -31.63
N ILE A 74 40.92 43.13 -32.13
CA ILE A 74 42.21 43.24 -31.46
C ILE A 74 42.25 44.59 -30.76
N GLU A 75 42.65 44.64 -29.48
CA GLU A 75 43.35 45.82 -28.97
C GLU A 75 44.48 45.47 -27.99
N LYS A 76 45.71 45.66 -28.52
CA LYS A 76 46.94 46.18 -27.91
C LYS A 76 47.40 45.67 -26.53
N ARG A 77 48.41 44.78 -26.59
CA ARG A 77 49.80 44.83 -26.03
C ARG A 77 50.21 46.14 -25.29
N PRO A 78 51.31 46.20 -24.48
CA PRO A 78 52.49 45.31 -24.51
C PRO A 78 53.26 45.03 -23.18
N ASN A 79 54.23 44.12 -23.32
CA ASN A 79 55.60 44.10 -22.74
C ASN A 79 55.86 43.58 -21.32
N GLY A 80 56.70 42.53 -21.27
CA GLY A 80 57.96 42.59 -20.52
C GLY A 80 58.42 41.27 -19.88
N GLU A 81 59.40 40.60 -20.54
CA GLU A 81 60.44 39.68 -19.99
C GLU A 81 60.00 38.40 -19.21
N VAL A 82 60.29 37.16 -19.63
CA VAL A 82 61.59 36.44 -19.81
C VAL A 82 62.34 36.44 -18.46
N THR A 83 62.54 35.38 -17.69
CA THR A 83 63.16 34.07 -17.98
C THR A 83 63.32 33.23 -16.68
N VAL A 84 63.64 31.94 -16.86
CA VAL A 84 64.33 30.97 -15.98
C VAL A 84 63.59 30.32 -14.80
N ALA A 85 63.78 29.00 -14.79
CA ALA A 85 63.33 28.00 -13.87
C ALA A 85 64.14 27.90 -12.56
N ALA A 86 63.49 27.19 -11.63
CA ALA A 86 64.04 26.25 -10.66
C ALA A 86 64.49 26.77 -9.28
N SER A 87 63.99 26.00 -8.30
CA SER A 87 64.55 25.70 -6.99
C SER A 87 64.22 26.64 -5.84
N GLY A 88 63.69 26.07 -4.77
CA GLY A 88 63.50 26.77 -3.50
C GLY A 88 62.34 26.22 -2.68
N CYS A 89 62.62 25.16 -1.93
CA CYS A 89 61.82 24.76 -0.78
C CYS A 89 61.92 25.86 0.30
N GLU A 90 60.79 26.35 0.86
CA GLU A 90 60.59 26.59 2.30
C GLU A 90 59.26 27.30 2.69
N LEU A 91 58.66 26.73 3.74
CA LEU A 91 57.74 27.17 4.81
C LEU A 91 56.60 28.22 4.63
N PRO A 92 55.49 28.06 5.41
CA PRO A 92 54.29 28.87 5.28
C PRO A 92 54.38 30.18 6.07
N SER A 93 54.22 31.31 5.37
CA SER A 93 54.00 32.61 5.99
C SER A 93 52.50 32.87 6.17
N ARG A 94 52.10 32.92 7.45
CA ARG A 94 50.81 33.40 7.94
C ARG A 94 50.61 34.86 7.52
N THR A 95 49.59 35.14 6.71
CA THR A 95 49.08 36.51 6.55
C THR A 95 47.61 36.53 6.94
N TYR A 96 47.34 37.26 8.02
CA TYR A 96 46.01 37.65 8.48
C TYR A 96 45.33 38.50 7.39
N GLY A 97 44.26 37.95 6.79
CA GLY A 97 43.31 38.68 5.97
C GLY A 97 41.91 38.43 6.49
N SER A 98 41.22 39.48 6.92
CA SER A 98 39.88 39.47 7.50
C SER A 98 38.83 38.83 6.57
N PRO A 99 37.91 37.99 7.08
CA PRO A 99 36.88 37.38 6.26
C PRO A 99 35.80 38.43 5.94
N ARG A 100 35.79 38.93 4.71
CA ARG A 100 34.59 39.57 4.14
C ARG A 100 33.51 38.50 4.02
N HIS A 101 32.56 38.50 4.96
CA HIS A 101 31.32 37.74 4.87
C HIS A 101 30.59 38.09 3.57
N ARG A 102 30.69 37.22 2.58
CA ARG A 102 29.82 37.23 1.40
C ARG A 102 28.51 36.55 1.85
N PHE A 103 27.46 37.34 2.07
CA PHE A 103 26.12 36.83 2.33
C PHE A 103 25.74 35.83 1.23
N PRO A 104 25.25 34.61 1.56
CA PRO A 104 24.76 33.70 0.54
C PRO A 104 23.42 34.25 0.05
N SER A 105 23.41 34.76 -1.19
CA SER A 105 22.18 34.94 -1.95
C SER A 105 21.59 33.55 -2.19
N PHE A 106 20.61 33.13 -1.39
CA PHE A 106 19.84 31.92 -1.65
C PHE A 106 19.04 32.10 -2.95
N PRO A 107 19.33 31.36 -4.03
CA PRO A 107 18.51 31.45 -5.22
C PRO A 107 17.22 30.69 -4.95
N PHE A 108 16.12 31.41 -4.81
CA PHE A 108 14.76 30.86 -4.69
C PHE A 108 14.45 29.82 -5.80
N SER A 109 15.12 29.92 -6.96
CA SER A 109 15.02 28.98 -8.07
C SER A 109 15.75 27.63 -7.88
N ALA A 110 16.74 27.55 -6.98
CA ALA A 110 17.37 26.28 -6.61
C ALA A 110 16.50 25.52 -5.61
N MET A 111 15.99 26.22 -4.58
CA MET A 111 15.05 25.64 -3.61
C MET A 111 13.76 25.18 -4.28
N ALA A 112 13.21 25.95 -5.23
CA ALA A 112 12.06 25.54 -6.02
C ALA A 112 12.36 24.29 -6.90
N ARG A 113 13.54 24.21 -7.53
CA ARG A 113 13.94 23.03 -8.30
C ARG A 113 14.16 21.79 -7.44
N ASP A 114 14.71 21.95 -6.24
CA ASP A 114 14.90 20.85 -5.29
C ASP A 114 13.58 20.42 -4.65
N CYS A 115 12.65 21.35 -4.39
CA CYS A 115 11.28 21.05 -4.02
C CYS A 115 10.55 20.30 -5.15
N VAL A 116 10.64 20.76 -6.40
CA VAL A 116 10.03 20.07 -7.55
C VAL A 116 10.64 18.69 -7.76
N ARG A 117 11.96 18.53 -7.63
CA ARG A 117 12.61 17.22 -7.74
C ARG A 117 12.21 16.28 -6.60
N SER A 118 12.04 16.81 -5.38
CA SER A 118 11.55 16.06 -4.23
C SER A 118 10.07 15.69 -4.38
N LEU A 119 9.26 16.59 -4.94
CA LEU A 119 7.85 16.38 -5.25
C LEU A 119 7.69 15.32 -6.36
N VAL A 120 8.48 15.37 -7.43
CA VAL A 120 8.46 14.35 -8.50
C VAL A 120 8.90 12.99 -7.98
N LYS A 121 9.92 12.94 -7.10
CA LYS A 121 10.29 11.70 -6.41
C LYS A 121 9.13 11.18 -5.56
N PHE A 122 8.50 12.04 -4.76
CA PHE A 122 7.35 11.69 -3.94
C PHE A 122 6.17 11.19 -4.79
N CYS A 123 5.86 11.85 -5.91
CA CYS A 123 4.82 11.43 -6.84
C CYS A 123 5.05 10.04 -7.44
N ARG A 124 6.31 9.58 -7.55
CA ARG A 124 6.62 8.21 -7.98
C ARG A 124 6.35 7.17 -6.88
N PHE A 125 6.29 7.60 -5.63
CA PHE A 125 5.95 6.76 -4.48
C PHE A 125 4.46 6.82 -4.11
N ILE A 126 3.67 7.72 -4.70
CA ILE A 126 2.21 7.77 -4.54
C ILE A 126 1.59 6.47 -5.06
N GLY A 127 0.82 5.77 -4.22
CA GLY A 127 0.11 4.54 -4.60
C GLY A 127 -0.22 3.67 -3.40
N PRO A 128 0.78 3.14 -2.67
CA PRO A 128 0.55 2.24 -1.53
C PRO A 128 -0.30 2.85 -0.42
N GLY A 129 -0.03 4.09 -0.03
CA GLY A 129 -0.79 4.81 0.99
C GLY A 129 -2.21 5.09 0.55
N PHE A 130 -2.43 5.43 -0.72
CA PHE A 130 -3.78 5.55 -1.29
C PHE A 130 -4.53 4.22 -1.30
N LEU A 131 -3.90 3.12 -1.72
CA LEU A 131 -4.51 1.78 -1.69
C LEU A 131 -4.94 1.40 -0.27
N VAL A 132 -4.12 1.73 0.74
CA VAL A 132 -4.50 1.51 2.15
C VAL A 132 -5.62 2.45 2.55
N ALA A 133 -5.57 3.74 2.22
CA ALA A 133 -6.58 4.72 2.60
C ALA A 133 -7.97 4.42 2.05
N VAL A 134 -8.08 3.79 0.88
CA VAL A 134 -9.36 3.37 0.29
C VAL A 134 -10.10 2.36 1.17
N ALA A 135 -9.37 1.49 1.89
CA ALA A 135 -9.97 0.55 2.82
C ALA A 135 -10.79 1.29 3.90
N TYR A 136 -10.40 2.52 4.23
CA TYR A 136 -11.04 3.36 5.25
C TYR A 136 -12.19 4.22 4.70
N ILE A 137 -12.58 4.01 3.44
CA ILE A 137 -13.67 4.73 2.75
C ILE A 137 -14.66 3.69 2.19
N ASP A 138 -14.96 2.64 2.95
CA ASP A 138 -15.88 1.58 2.56
C ASP A 138 -17.33 1.88 3.02
N PRO A 139 -18.34 1.16 2.49
CA PRO A 139 -19.72 1.34 2.92
C PRO A 139 -19.98 1.04 4.40
N GLY A 140 -19.10 0.25 5.04
CA GLY A 140 -19.15 0.00 6.48
C GLY A 140 -18.92 1.26 7.31
N ASN A 141 -17.89 2.04 6.95
CA ASN A 141 -17.64 3.35 7.54
C ASN A 141 -18.81 4.33 7.33
N TYR A 142 -19.44 4.29 6.15
CA TYR A 142 -20.60 5.15 5.87
C TYR A 142 -21.71 4.88 6.89
N ALA A 143 -22.11 3.62 7.09
CA ALA A 143 -23.21 3.31 8.00
C ALA A 143 -22.97 3.80 9.43
N THR A 144 -21.75 3.61 9.95
CA THR A 144 -21.41 4.08 11.30
C THR A 144 -21.38 5.59 11.41
N ASP A 145 -20.83 6.29 10.41
CA ASP A 145 -20.73 7.76 10.41
C ASP A 145 -22.10 8.42 10.20
N VAL A 146 -22.95 7.81 9.39
CA VAL A 146 -24.34 8.20 9.17
C VAL A 146 -25.15 8.08 10.46
N SER A 147 -25.10 6.91 11.11
CA SER A 147 -25.78 6.67 12.38
C SER A 147 -25.27 7.62 13.47
N ALA A 148 -23.96 7.91 13.47
CA ALA A 148 -23.32 8.85 14.38
C ALA A 148 -23.76 10.30 14.19
N GLY A 149 -23.80 10.77 12.96
CA GLY A 149 -24.26 12.12 12.64
C GLY A 149 -25.74 12.30 12.97
N ALA A 150 -26.57 11.30 12.63
CA ALA A 150 -28.01 11.36 12.89
C ALA A 150 -28.34 11.46 14.39
N GLN A 151 -27.65 10.69 15.25
CA GLN A 151 -27.96 10.63 16.69
C GLN A 151 -27.25 11.72 17.50
N PHE A 152 -26.01 12.08 17.16
CA PHE A 152 -25.15 12.94 17.99
C PHE A 152 -24.69 14.23 17.29
N LYS A 153 -25.28 14.55 16.12
CA LYS A 153 -24.94 15.70 15.27
C LYS A 153 -23.47 15.74 14.89
N TYR A 154 -22.65 16.45 15.67
CA TYR A 154 -21.22 16.65 15.43
C TYR A 154 -20.34 16.13 16.58
N ALA A 155 -20.93 15.62 17.67
CA ALA A 155 -20.20 15.29 18.89
C ALA A 155 -19.24 14.09 18.74
N LEU A 156 -19.49 13.21 17.76
CA LEU A 156 -18.67 12.04 17.46
C LEU A 156 -17.55 12.30 16.43
N LEU A 157 -17.43 13.52 15.89
CA LEU A 157 -16.30 13.90 15.02
C LEU A 157 -14.95 13.72 15.71
N PHE A 158 -14.89 13.99 17.02
CA PHE A 158 -13.68 13.72 17.82
C PHE A 158 -13.27 12.24 17.78
N ILE A 159 -14.24 11.30 17.80
CA ILE A 159 -13.95 9.87 17.74
C ILE A 159 -13.49 9.46 16.34
N VAL A 160 -14.11 9.97 15.28
CA VAL A 160 -13.63 9.77 13.90
C VAL A 160 -12.18 10.23 13.76
N PHE A 161 -11.86 11.42 14.29
CA PHE A 161 -10.51 11.96 14.28
C PHE A 161 -9.50 11.09 15.06
N MET A 162 -9.84 10.71 16.29
CA MET A 162 -8.97 9.86 17.13
C MET A 162 -8.79 8.47 16.53
N SER A 163 -9.84 7.89 15.98
CA SER A 163 -9.82 6.60 15.30
C SER A 163 -8.88 6.63 14.08
N ASN A 164 -8.95 7.69 13.27
CA ASN A 164 -8.03 7.85 12.14
C ASN A 164 -6.57 8.05 12.60
N LEU A 165 -6.33 8.71 13.73
CA LEU A 165 -4.99 8.82 14.30
C LEU A 165 -4.45 7.45 14.74
N PHE A 166 -5.30 6.59 15.33
CA PHE A 166 -4.95 5.21 15.66
C PHE A 166 -4.66 4.38 14.41
N ALA A 167 -5.47 4.55 13.35
CA ALA A 167 -5.23 3.93 12.06
C ALA A 167 -3.85 4.30 11.49
N ILE A 168 -3.51 5.60 11.45
CA ILE A 168 -2.21 6.08 10.98
C ILE A 168 -1.07 5.48 11.80
N LEU A 169 -1.21 5.43 13.13
CA LEU A 169 -0.20 4.83 14.00
C LEU A 169 -0.02 3.34 13.67
N LEU A 170 -1.08 2.55 13.69
CA LEU A 170 -1.00 1.10 13.45
C LEU A 170 -0.50 0.78 12.03
N GLN A 171 -0.97 1.51 11.02
CA GLN A 171 -0.51 1.33 9.64
C GLN A 171 0.96 1.75 9.45
N SER A 172 1.43 2.77 10.17
CA SER A 172 2.86 3.11 10.16
C SER A 172 3.73 1.99 10.75
N LEU A 173 3.22 1.27 11.76
CA LEU A 173 3.86 0.08 12.30
C LEU A 173 3.85 -1.07 11.30
N CYS A 174 2.76 -1.26 10.55
CA CYS A 174 2.67 -2.27 9.48
C CYS A 174 3.71 -2.00 8.38
N ILE A 175 3.79 -0.76 7.90
CA ILE A 175 4.79 -0.35 6.89
C ILE A 175 6.20 -0.61 7.40
N LYS A 176 6.47 -0.26 8.67
CA LYS A 176 7.78 -0.49 9.28
C LYS A 176 8.10 -1.98 9.40
N LEU A 177 7.16 -2.80 9.83
CA LEU A 177 7.33 -4.26 9.92
C LEU A 177 7.65 -4.85 8.55
N GLY A 178 6.84 -4.53 7.53
CA GLY A 178 7.03 -5.02 6.16
C GLY A 178 8.34 -4.54 5.53
N SER A 179 8.75 -3.31 5.83
CA SER A 179 10.00 -2.73 5.33
C SER A 179 11.24 -3.35 5.98
N VAL A 180 11.23 -3.58 7.29
CA VAL A 180 12.40 -4.05 8.03
C VAL A 180 12.59 -5.55 7.91
N THR A 181 11.50 -6.32 8.04
CA THR A 181 11.58 -7.79 8.07
C THR A 181 11.64 -8.41 6.68
N GLY A 182 11.18 -7.69 5.64
CA GLY A 182 10.97 -8.25 4.31
C GLY A 182 9.79 -9.23 4.23
N LEU A 183 9.04 -9.39 5.33
CA LEU A 183 7.88 -10.27 5.45
C LEU A 183 6.63 -9.44 5.80
N ASN A 184 5.49 -9.81 5.24
CA ASN A 184 4.24 -9.17 5.61
C ASN A 184 3.81 -9.63 7.03
N LEU A 185 2.77 -9.01 7.60
CA LEU A 185 2.31 -9.35 8.95
C LEU A 185 1.85 -10.82 9.06
N ALA A 186 1.18 -11.34 8.03
CA ALA A 186 0.68 -12.71 7.99
C ALA A 186 1.84 -13.74 7.95
N GLU A 187 2.88 -13.47 7.16
CA GLU A 187 4.11 -14.26 7.10
C GLU A 187 4.88 -14.20 8.42
N ASN A 188 5.02 -13.01 9.02
CA ASN A 188 5.68 -12.87 10.32
C ASN A 188 4.96 -13.66 11.41
N CYS A 189 3.62 -13.68 11.39
CA CYS A 189 2.83 -14.52 12.27
C CYS A 189 3.15 -16.01 12.04
N ARG A 190 3.21 -16.47 10.80
CA ARG A 190 3.52 -17.87 10.47
C ARG A 190 4.92 -18.29 10.95
N GLU A 191 5.93 -17.46 10.72
CA GLU A 191 7.33 -17.81 11.02
C GLU A 191 7.65 -17.79 12.52
N HIS A 192 6.93 -16.97 13.31
CA HIS A 192 7.31 -16.73 14.71
C HIS A 192 6.28 -17.19 15.76
N LEU A 193 5.03 -17.50 15.37
CA LEU A 193 3.99 -17.95 16.28
C LEU A 193 3.77 -19.47 16.17
N PRO A 194 3.30 -20.13 17.24
CA PRO A 194 2.96 -21.55 17.17
C PRO A 194 1.78 -21.79 16.22
N ARG A 195 1.78 -22.94 15.52
CA ARG A 195 0.79 -23.27 14.47
C ARG A 195 -0.66 -23.12 14.91
N TRP A 196 -1.00 -23.46 16.16
CA TRP A 196 -2.37 -23.31 16.67
C TRP A 196 -2.82 -21.84 16.68
N LEU A 197 -1.94 -20.91 17.06
CA LEU A 197 -2.25 -19.48 17.12
C LEU A 197 -2.37 -18.90 15.71
N VAL A 198 -1.53 -19.35 14.78
CA VAL A 198 -1.60 -18.95 13.37
C VAL A 198 -2.94 -19.36 12.76
N ILE A 199 -3.44 -20.57 13.04
CA ILE A 199 -4.74 -21.03 12.54
C ILE A 199 -5.88 -20.20 13.14
N VAL A 200 -5.84 -19.90 14.44
CA VAL A 200 -6.86 -19.05 15.09
C VAL A 200 -6.86 -17.65 14.48
N LEU A 201 -5.69 -17.04 14.32
CA LEU A 201 -5.56 -15.72 13.69
C LEU A 201 -5.99 -15.73 12.22
N TYR A 202 -5.74 -16.82 11.49
CA TYR A 202 -6.20 -17.00 10.12
C TYR A 202 -7.72 -17.02 10.04
N ILE A 203 -8.39 -17.81 10.89
CA ILE A 203 -9.85 -17.87 10.95
C ILE A 203 -10.44 -16.49 11.30
N MET A 204 -9.85 -15.79 12.26
CA MET A 204 -10.27 -14.43 12.61
C MET A 204 -10.06 -13.44 11.45
N ALA A 205 -8.93 -13.52 10.74
CA ALA A 205 -8.65 -12.65 9.61
C ALA A 205 -9.61 -12.92 8.43
N GLU A 206 -9.89 -14.18 8.09
CA GLU A 206 -10.89 -14.52 7.07
C GLU A 206 -12.31 -14.11 7.50
N ALA A 207 -12.65 -14.24 8.78
CA ALA A 207 -13.93 -13.74 9.29
C ALA A 207 -14.06 -12.22 9.13
N ALA A 208 -12.99 -11.46 9.39
CA ALA A 208 -12.94 -10.02 9.14
C ALA A 208 -13.08 -9.69 7.64
N ILE A 209 -12.40 -10.43 6.76
CA ILE A 209 -12.51 -10.27 5.30
C ILE A 209 -13.95 -10.53 4.84
N ILE A 210 -14.58 -11.61 5.31
CA ILE A 210 -15.97 -11.94 4.99
C ILE A 210 -16.94 -10.87 5.53
N ALA A 211 -16.73 -10.38 6.76
CA ALA A 211 -17.55 -9.32 7.34
C ALA A 211 -17.47 -8.03 6.51
N THR A 212 -16.28 -7.63 6.07
CA THR A 212 -16.12 -6.48 5.17
C THR A 212 -16.74 -6.74 3.80
N ASP A 213 -16.60 -7.94 3.24
CA ASP A 213 -17.21 -8.29 1.95
C ASP A 213 -18.75 -8.27 2.02
N ILE A 214 -19.35 -8.68 3.15
CA ILE A 214 -20.79 -8.50 3.40
C ILE A 214 -21.16 -7.01 3.40
N ALA A 215 -20.41 -6.17 4.13
CA ALA A 215 -20.66 -4.72 4.16
C ALA A 215 -20.60 -4.10 2.75
N GLU A 216 -19.67 -4.57 1.93
CA GLU A 216 -19.51 -4.15 0.55
C GLU A 216 -20.65 -4.60 -0.38
N VAL A 217 -21.08 -5.87 -0.27
CA VAL A 217 -22.25 -6.40 -1.00
C VAL A 217 -23.49 -5.58 -0.65
N VAL A 218 -23.74 -5.39 0.65
CA VAL A 218 -24.92 -4.68 1.16
C VAL A 218 -24.89 -3.22 0.71
N GLY A 219 -23.77 -2.52 0.89
CA GLY A 219 -23.61 -1.13 0.46
C GLY A 219 -23.81 -0.95 -1.05
N SER A 220 -23.23 -1.84 -1.85
CA SER A 220 -23.37 -1.80 -3.32
C SER A 220 -24.81 -2.13 -3.76
N ALA A 221 -25.48 -3.08 -3.10
CA ALA A 221 -26.87 -3.42 -3.38
C ALA A 221 -27.82 -2.26 -3.02
N ILE A 222 -27.57 -1.57 -1.90
CA ILE A 222 -28.28 -0.34 -1.51
C ILE A 222 -28.05 0.74 -2.58
N ALA A 223 -26.80 0.98 -2.99
CA ALA A 223 -26.48 1.96 -4.02
C ALA A 223 -27.19 1.69 -5.36
N LEU A 224 -27.23 0.42 -5.80
CA LEU A 224 -27.95 0.01 -7.01
C LEU A 224 -29.46 0.18 -6.89
N ASN A 225 -30.03 -0.09 -5.70
CA ASN A 225 -31.43 0.16 -5.43
C ASN A 225 -31.76 1.66 -5.53
N LEU A 226 -30.88 2.52 -4.99
CA LEU A 226 -31.07 3.96 -5.03
C LEU A 226 -30.89 4.56 -6.44
N LEU A 227 -29.88 4.12 -7.20
CA LEU A 227 -29.57 4.65 -8.53
C LEU A 227 -30.51 4.16 -9.63
N LEU A 228 -30.79 2.87 -9.65
CA LEU A 228 -31.46 2.19 -10.77
C LEU A 228 -32.83 1.61 -10.38
N GLN A 229 -33.28 1.82 -9.12
CA GLN A 229 -34.53 1.26 -8.59
C GLN A 229 -34.59 -0.28 -8.71
N ILE A 230 -33.44 -0.95 -8.70
CA ILE A 230 -33.33 -2.40 -8.80
C ILE A 230 -33.69 -3.04 -7.44
N PRO A 231 -34.50 -4.11 -7.39
CA PRO A 231 -34.79 -4.81 -6.14
C PRO A 231 -33.53 -5.27 -5.40
N LEU A 232 -33.52 -5.18 -4.06
CA LEU A 232 -32.32 -5.46 -3.24
C LEU A 232 -31.72 -6.85 -3.49
N VAL A 233 -32.56 -7.87 -3.65
CA VAL A 233 -32.12 -9.24 -3.97
C VAL A 233 -31.37 -9.29 -5.29
N ALA A 234 -31.88 -8.61 -6.32
CA ALA A 234 -31.22 -8.50 -7.61
C ALA A 234 -29.95 -7.63 -7.53
N GLY A 235 -29.97 -6.57 -6.71
CA GLY A 235 -28.79 -5.77 -6.39
C GLY A 235 -27.64 -6.63 -5.85
N CYS A 236 -27.90 -7.43 -4.82
CA CYS A 236 -26.94 -8.37 -4.25
C CYS A 236 -26.43 -9.40 -5.27
N ALA A 237 -27.27 -9.86 -6.21
CA ALA A 237 -26.83 -10.77 -7.26
C ALA A 237 -25.95 -10.09 -8.32
N ILE A 238 -26.28 -8.84 -8.69
CA ILE A 238 -25.51 -8.04 -9.65
C ILE A 238 -24.12 -7.72 -9.12
N THR A 239 -23.94 -7.64 -7.80
CA THR A 239 -22.60 -7.40 -7.24
C THR A 239 -21.61 -8.53 -7.56
N LEU A 240 -22.04 -9.74 -7.95
CA LEU A 240 -21.15 -10.78 -8.51
C LEU A 240 -20.44 -10.32 -9.79
N ALA A 241 -20.99 -9.33 -10.49
CA ALA A 241 -20.38 -8.80 -11.70
C ALA A 241 -19.02 -8.14 -11.43
N ASP A 242 -18.77 -7.70 -10.20
CA ASP A 242 -17.48 -7.13 -9.79
C ASP A 242 -16.32 -8.12 -9.92
N VAL A 243 -16.60 -9.43 -9.83
CA VAL A 243 -15.62 -10.49 -10.01
C VAL A 243 -15.12 -10.49 -11.45
N PHE A 244 -15.99 -10.22 -12.42
CA PHE A 244 -15.59 -10.05 -13.81
C PHE A 244 -14.74 -8.80 -14.02
N PHE A 245 -15.03 -7.70 -13.32
CA PHE A 245 -14.16 -6.53 -13.31
C PHE A 245 -12.76 -6.88 -12.78
N LEU A 246 -12.68 -7.60 -11.65
CA LEU A 246 -11.39 -8.04 -11.11
C LEU A 246 -10.64 -8.95 -12.09
N LEU A 247 -11.35 -9.84 -12.79
CA LEU A 247 -10.78 -10.74 -13.79
C LEU A 247 -10.28 -10.00 -15.04
N LEU A 248 -10.96 -8.91 -15.45
CA LEU A 248 -10.53 -8.03 -16.54
C LEU A 248 -9.20 -7.32 -16.22
N PHE A 249 -9.03 -6.90 -14.96
CA PHE A 249 -7.84 -6.20 -14.51
C PHE A 249 -6.70 -7.14 -14.05
N TRP A 250 -7.00 -8.38 -13.69
CA TRP A 250 -6.00 -9.34 -13.26
C TRP A 250 -5.23 -9.93 -14.46
N ARG A 251 -4.01 -9.43 -14.68
CA ARG A 251 -3.03 -10.05 -15.59
C ARG A 251 -2.00 -10.86 -14.79
N PRO A 252 -1.98 -12.21 -14.90
CA PRO A 252 -1.11 -13.08 -14.11
C PRO A 252 0.40 -12.83 -14.24
N ASN A 253 0.85 -12.17 -15.33
CA ASN A 253 2.26 -11.91 -15.61
C ASN A 253 2.62 -10.42 -15.45
N GLY A 254 2.17 -9.80 -14.35
CA GLY A 254 2.26 -8.36 -14.15
C GLY A 254 3.69 -7.85 -14.01
N SER A 255 4.24 -7.33 -15.12
CA SER A 255 5.20 -6.24 -15.06
C SER A 255 4.62 -5.08 -14.23
N MET A 256 5.49 -4.21 -13.71
CA MET A 256 5.17 -3.04 -12.87
C MET A 256 4.01 -2.16 -13.38
N LEU A 257 3.66 -2.26 -14.66
CA LEU A 257 2.56 -1.57 -15.30
C LEU A 257 1.18 -2.02 -14.77
N GLY A 258 0.99 -3.32 -14.50
CA GLY A 258 -0.29 -3.83 -14.00
C GLY A 258 -0.67 -3.28 -12.63
N LEU A 259 0.31 -3.26 -11.71
CA LEU A 259 0.14 -2.71 -10.36
C LEU A 259 -0.10 -1.19 -10.39
N ARG A 260 0.63 -0.45 -11.22
CA ARG A 260 0.43 1.01 -11.36
C ARG A 260 -0.91 1.38 -12.00
N LEU A 261 -1.36 0.61 -12.99
CA LEU A 261 -2.68 0.82 -13.60
C LEU A 261 -3.80 0.58 -12.57
N PHE A 262 -3.65 -0.46 -11.75
CA PHE A 262 -4.56 -0.75 -10.65
C PHE A 262 -4.57 0.37 -9.61
N GLU A 263 -3.41 0.84 -9.17
CA GLU A 263 -3.30 2.01 -8.27
C GLU A 263 -4.01 3.25 -8.84
N PHE A 264 -3.81 3.55 -10.12
CA PHE A 264 -4.45 4.69 -10.78
C PHE A 264 -5.98 4.56 -10.79
N LEU A 265 -6.49 3.36 -11.08
CA LEU A 265 -7.93 3.09 -11.06
C LEU A 265 -8.52 3.31 -9.66
N VAL A 266 -7.85 2.79 -8.63
CA VAL A 266 -8.30 2.94 -7.25
C VAL A 266 -8.27 4.41 -6.81
N VAL A 267 -7.21 5.15 -7.16
CA VAL A 267 -7.12 6.60 -6.89
C VAL A 267 -8.24 7.36 -7.60
N ALA A 268 -8.59 7.00 -8.84
CA ALA A 268 -9.70 7.62 -9.56
C ALA A 268 -11.05 7.39 -8.87
N LEU A 269 -11.30 6.19 -8.33
CA LEU A 269 -12.52 5.89 -7.56
C LEU A 269 -12.60 6.75 -6.28
N VAL A 270 -11.50 6.84 -5.52
CA VAL A 270 -11.44 7.68 -4.30
C VAL A 270 -11.66 9.15 -4.60
N LEU A 271 -11.00 9.67 -5.64
CA LEU A 271 -11.21 11.05 -6.06
C LEU A 271 -12.67 11.29 -6.46
N GLY A 272 -13.31 10.32 -7.13
CA GLY A 272 -14.75 10.36 -7.39
C GLY A 272 -15.56 10.52 -6.11
N VAL A 273 -15.32 9.70 -5.09
CA VAL A 273 -16.00 9.79 -3.78
C VAL A 273 -15.78 11.14 -3.10
N VAL A 274 -14.54 11.62 -3.07
CA VAL A 274 -14.17 12.89 -2.45
C VAL A 274 -14.85 14.06 -3.16
N ILE A 275 -14.85 14.08 -4.50
CA ILE A 275 -15.54 15.10 -5.30
C ILE A 275 -17.04 15.07 -4.99
N CYS A 276 -17.65 13.89 -4.89
CA CYS A 276 -19.06 13.75 -4.54
C CYS A 276 -19.38 14.41 -3.18
N PHE A 277 -18.58 14.15 -2.14
CA PHE A 277 -18.78 14.77 -0.83
C PHE A 277 -18.44 16.25 -0.78
N CYS A 278 -17.44 16.71 -1.54
CA CYS A 278 -17.18 18.14 -1.69
C CYS A 278 -18.40 18.88 -2.26
N ILE A 279 -19.04 18.30 -3.28
CA ILE A 279 -20.26 18.85 -3.87
C ILE A 279 -21.40 18.84 -2.84
N GLN A 280 -21.61 17.74 -2.12
CA GLN A 280 -22.65 17.65 -1.09
C GLN A 280 -22.47 18.66 0.04
N LEU A 281 -21.26 18.80 0.57
CA LEU A 281 -20.94 19.79 1.60
C LEU A 281 -21.17 21.22 1.09
N SER A 282 -20.83 21.50 -0.17
CA SER A 282 -21.07 22.81 -0.78
C SER A 282 -22.55 23.15 -0.95
N LEU A 283 -23.44 22.15 -0.95
CA LEU A 283 -24.89 22.37 -1.03
C LEU A 283 -25.51 22.66 0.35
N ILE A 284 -24.79 22.40 1.45
CA ILE A 284 -25.27 22.65 2.81
C ILE A 284 -24.91 24.09 3.22
N ASN A 285 -25.89 25.00 3.08
CA ASN A 285 -25.67 26.44 3.33
C ASN A 285 -26.01 26.91 4.77
N ASN A 286 -26.70 26.11 5.57
CA ASN A 286 -27.31 26.57 6.84
C ASN A 286 -26.51 26.24 8.12
N GLN A 287 -25.30 25.68 8.03
CA GLN A 287 -24.55 25.22 9.21
C GLN A 287 -23.36 26.12 9.54
N SER A 288 -23.20 26.47 10.82
CA SER A 288 -22.05 27.27 11.25
C SER A 288 -20.78 26.42 11.30
N VAL A 289 -19.74 26.87 10.59
CA VAL A 289 -18.42 26.21 10.56
C VAL A 289 -17.84 26.03 11.96
N GLY A 290 -18.11 26.98 12.87
CA GLY A 290 -17.66 26.92 14.26
C GLY A 290 -18.25 25.76 15.07
N GLN A 291 -19.49 25.33 14.80
CA GLN A 291 -20.09 24.18 15.47
C GLN A 291 -19.47 22.86 15.02
N VAL A 292 -19.14 22.74 13.73
CA VAL A 292 -18.44 21.56 13.18
C VAL A 292 -17.05 21.43 13.82
N PHE A 293 -16.27 22.51 13.85
CA PHE A 293 -14.94 22.50 14.49
C PHE A 293 -15.02 22.22 16.00
N ARG A 294 -16.10 22.68 16.67
CA ARG A 294 -16.34 22.34 18.08
C ARG A 294 -16.64 20.85 18.28
N GLY A 295 -17.16 20.16 17.27
CA GLY A 295 -17.36 18.70 17.29
C GLY A 295 -16.07 17.89 17.34
N TYR A 296 -14.94 18.45 16.90
CA TYR A 296 -13.61 17.86 17.05
C TYR A 296 -13.03 18.01 18.47
N LEU A 297 -13.73 18.68 19.39
CA LEU A 297 -13.34 18.73 20.80
C LEU A 297 -14.01 17.59 21.57
N PRO A 298 -13.35 17.04 22.60
CA PRO A 298 -13.92 15.97 23.41
C PRO A 298 -15.21 16.44 24.09
N SER A 299 -16.27 15.63 23.98
CA SER A 299 -17.58 15.90 24.57
C SER A 299 -17.96 14.81 25.56
N SER A 300 -18.79 15.14 26.55
CA SER A 300 -19.31 14.17 27.53
C SER A 300 -20.29 13.16 26.92
N ALA A 301 -20.79 13.42 25.70
CA ALA A 301 -21.69 12.51 24.98
C ALA A 301 -21.01 11.18 24.62
N ILE A 302 -19.68 11.16 24.50
CA ILE A 302 -18.87 9.97 24.19
C ILE A 302 -18.97 8.90 25.29
N VAL A 303 -19.14 9.31 26.55
CA VAL A 303 -19.11 8.41 27.72
C VAL A 303 -20.49 7.82 28.04
N GLN A 304 -21.55 8.31 27.38
CA GLN A 304 -22.90 7.75 27.53
C GLN A 304 -23.01 6.38 26.85
N SER A 305 -23.87 5.47 27.32
CA SER A 305 -23.90 4.08 26.83
C SER A 305 -24.16 3.95 25.32
N GLN A 306 -25.06 4.77 24.78
CA GLN A 306 -25.36 4.82 23.34
C GLN A 306 -24.21 5.45 22.54
N GLY A 307 -23.60 6.52 23.07
CA GLY A 307 -22.43 7.14 22.47
C GLY A 307 -21.21 6.22 22.47
N LEU A 308 -21.05 5.36 23.49
CA LEU A 308 -19.96 4.40 23.58
C LEU A 308 -20.13 3.28 22.55
N TYR A 309 -21.34 2.75 22.36
CA TYR A 309 -21.64 1.76 21.31
C TYR A 309 -21.25 2.29 19.93
N GLN A 310 -21.72 3.49 19.58
CA GLN A 310 -21.38 4.11 18.31
C GLN A 310 -19.90 4.47 18.19
N SER A 311 -19.27 4.93 19.27
CA SER A 311 -17.82 5.22 19.27
C SER A 311 -16.99 3.96 19.00
N CYS A 312 -17.40 2.81 19.55
CA CYS A 312 -16.75 1.53 19.28
C CYS A 312 -17.04 1.02 17.86
N GLY A 313 -18.23 1.30 17.33
CA GLY A 313 -18.60 1.05 15.93
C GLY A 313 -17.72 1.84 14.96
N ILE A 314 -17.57 3.16 15.17
CA ILE A 314 -16.67 4.02 14.39
C ILE A 314 -15.23 3.51 14.48
N LEU A 315 -14.76 3.13 15.67
CA LEU A 315 -13.41 2.62 15.85
C LEU A 315 -13.18 1.33 15.05
N GLY A 316 -14.13 0.39 15.10
CA GLY A 316 -14.07 -0.89 14.39
C GLY A 316 -14.19 -0.74 12.87
N ALA A 317 -15.06 0.15 12.40
CA ALA A 317 -15.23 0.45 10.99
C ALA A 317 -13.99 1.16 10.41
N THR A 318 -13.40 2.09 11.16
CA THR A 318 -12.20 2.80 10.71
C THR A 318 -11.00 1.86 10.76
N VAL A 319 -10.64 1.29 11.91
CA VAL A 319 -9.43 0.48 12.03
C VAL A 319 -9.73 -0.96 11.62
N MET A 320 -9.71 -1.21 10.32
CA MET A 320 -9.97 -2.54 9.78
C MET A 320 -8.79 -3.53 10.00
N PRO A 321 -9.03 -4.75 10.50
CA PRO A 321 -7.98 -5.74 10.71
C PRO A 321 -7.30 -6.19 9.41
N HIS A 322 -8.07 -6.39 8.34
CA HIS A 322 -7.55 -6.87 7.07
C HIS A 322 -6.64 -5.83 6.38
N SER A 323 -6.91 -4.53 6.59
CA SER A 323 -6.08 -3.45 6.04
C SER A 323 -4.69 -3.39 6.69
N LEU A 324 -4.52 -3.89 7.92
CA LEU A 324 -3.20 -3.99 8.58
C LEU A 324 -2.29 -5.00 7.85
N PHE A 325 -2.84 -6.15 7.44
CA PHE A 325 -2.11 -7.11 6.62
C PHE A 325 -1.73 -6.52 5.27
N LEU A 326 -2.69 -5.86 4.61
CA LEU A 326 -2.49 -5.17 3.34
C LEU A 326 -1.36 -4.13 3.42
N GLY A 327 -1.41 -3.22 4.41
CA GLY A 327 -0.42 -2.15 4.57
C GLY A 327 1.00 -2.66 4.79
N SER A 328 1.15 -3.82 5.43
CA SER A 328 2.46 -4.46 5.59
C SER A 328 3.00 -5.11 4.31
N GLY A 329 2.11 -5.58 3.41
CA GLY A 329 2.51 -6.28 2.18
C GLY A 329 2.77 -5.34 1.00
N ILE A 330 1.92 -4.32 0.79
CA ILE A 330 2.03 -3.45 -0.41
C ILE A 330 3.38 -2.71 -0.45
N VAL A 331 3.90 -2.28 0.71
CA VAL A 331 5.17 -1.53 0.77
C VAL A 331 6.35 -2.32 0.20
N GLN A 332 6.33 -3.64 0.30
CA GLN A 332 7.46 -4.49 -0.11
C GLN A 332 7.74 -4.40 -1.62
N SER A 333 6.70 -4.21 -2.42
CA SER A 333 6.83 -4.02 -3.87
C SER A 333 7.70 -2.79 -4.22
N ARG A 334 7.59 -1.71 -3.44
CA ARG A 334 8.37 -0.47 -3.61
C ARG A 334 9.81 -0.64 -3.16
N LEU A 335 10.05 -1.36 -2.05
CA LEU A 335 11.42 -1.65 -1.60
C LEU A 335 12.16 -2.52 -2.62
N LYS A 336 11.49 -3.56 -3.14
CA LYS A 336 12.04 -4.41 -4.20
C LYS A 336 12.36 -3.60 -5.46
N GLU A 337 11.47 -2.71 -5.88
CA GLU A 337 11.72 -1.81 -7.02
C GLU A 337 12.96 -0.92 -6.78
N PHE A 338 13.16 -0.42 -5.57
CA PHE A 338 14.35 0.36 -5.23
C PHE A 338 15.63 -0.48 -5.36
N ASP A 339 15.65 -1.68 -4.78
CA ASP A 339 16.81 -2.57 -4.80
C ASP A 339 17.16 -3.07 -6.20
N VAL A 340 16.15 -3.39 -7.01
CA VAL A 340 16.34 -3.80 -8.41
C VAL A 340 16.90 -2.64 -9.24
N ASN A 341 16.37 -1.43 -9.08
CA ASN A 341 16.86 -0.26 -9.81
C ASN A 341 18.28 0.16 -9.41
N ALA A 342 18.67 -0.10 -8.17
CA ALA A 342 20.01 0.16 -7.66
C ALA A 342 21.01 -0.97 -7.98
N GLY A 343 20.54 -2.11 -8.50
CA GLY A 343 21.37 -3.26 -8.84
C GLY A 343 21.76 -4.13 -7.63
N TYR A 344 21.09 -4.00 -6.48
CA TYR A 344 21.36 -4.81 -5.30
C TYR A 344 20.74 -6.21 -5.38
N VAL A 345 19.63 -6.37 -6.10
CA VAL A 345 18.87 -7.63 -6.19
C VAL A 345 18.43 -7.86 -7.63
N GLU A 346 18.45 -9.12 -8.09
CA GLU A 346 17.95 -9.49 -9.41
C GLU A 346 16.42 -9.39 -9.49
N SER A 347 15.89 -8.98 -10.65
CA SER A 347 14.44 -8.84 -10.88
C SER A 347 13.63 -10.13 -10.68
N THR A 348 14.28 -11.30 -10.77
CA THR A 348 13.70 -12.65 -10.70
C THR A 348 13.31 -13.09 -9.28
N VAL A 349 13.84 -12.44 -8.24
CA VAL A 349 13.59 -12.83 -6.84
C VAL A 349 12.14 -12.58 -6.44
N SER A 350 11.38 -13.59 -6.01
CA SER A 350 9.98 -13.42 -5.56
C SER A 350 9.88 -12.74 -4.19
N LEU A 351 8.73 -12.09 -3.95
CA LEU A 351 8.36 -11.58 -2.64
C LEU A 351 7.84 -12.73 -1.77
N GLY A 352 8.10 -12.64 -0.46
CA GLY A 352 7.57 -13.54 0.55
C GLY A 352 8.53 -14.63 1.02
N SER A 353 7.99 -15.62 1.74
CA SER A 353 8.74 -16.77 2.25
C SER A 353 8.20 -18.11 1.74
N ASN A 354 9.08 -18.90 1.12
CA ASN A 354 8.83 -20.29 0.77
C ASN A 354 9.63 -21.21 1.69
N ASP A 355 8.93 -22.14 2.35
CA ASP A 355 9.53 -23.20 3.17
C ASP A 355 10.51 -22.67 4.26
N GLY A 356 10.13 -21.55 4.90
CA GLY A 356 10.91 -20.90 5.96
C GLY A 356 12.13 -20.10 5.49
N LYS A 357 12.41 -20.05 4.18
CA LYS A 357 13.43 -19.17 3.60
C LYS A 357 12.77 -17.87 3.12
N VAL A 358 13.31 -16.74 3.54
CA VAL A 358 12.89 -15.42 3.07
C VAL A 358 13.61 -15.14 1.75
N GLU A 359 12.88 -15.10 0.64
CA GLU A 359 13.49 -14.99 -0.70
C GLU A 359 14.00 -13.58 -0.96
N TYR A 360 13.30 -12.56 -0.46
CA TYR A 360 13.69 -11.16 -0.57
C TYR A 360 13.83 -10.51 0.80
N ARG A 361 15.04 -10.03 1.12
CA ARG A 361 15.30 -9.17 2.29
C ARG A 361 15.70 -7.78 1.81
N PRO A 362 14.97 -6.71 2.20
CA PRO A 362 15.29 -5.37 1.77
C PRO A 362 16.65 -4.89 2.28
N THR A 363 17.38 -4.14 1.43
CA THR A 363 18.64 -3.54 1.85
C THR A 363 18.43 -2.39 2.83
N ILE A 364 19.45 -2.10 3.65
CA ILE A 364 19.44 -0.94 4.56
C ILE A 364 19.21 0.38 3.80
N TYR A 365 19.69 0.47 2.56
CA TYR A 365 19.53 1.63 1.69
C TYR A 365 18.07 1.78 1.23
N ALA A 366 17.43 0.70 0.79
CA ALA A 366 16.01 0.69 0.45
C ALA A 366 15.14 1.08 1.65
N ILE A 367 15.43 0.54 2.84
CA ILE A 367 14.65 0.84 4.05
C ILE A 367 14.78 2.32 4.41
N ARG A 368 16.00 2.87 4.48
CA ARG A 368 16.21 4.29 4.82
C ARG A 368 15.67 5.23 3.75
N GLY A 369 15.71 4.81 2.48
CA GLY A 369 15.23 5.56 1.34
C GLY A 369 13.70 5.57 1.24
N CYS A 370 13.03 4.42 1.31
CA CYS A 370 11.61 4.28 0.98
C CYS A 370 10.69 4.39 2.20
N MET A 371 11.06 3.80 3.35
CA MET A 371 10.16 3.69 4.51
C MET A 371 9.61 5.04 4.97
N LYS A 372 10.45 6.08 5.03
CA LYS A 372 10.02 7.42 5.43
C LYS A 372 9.00 8.00 4.46
N TYR A 373 9.21 7.86 3.16
CA TYR A 373 8.26 8.36 2.15
C TYR A 373 6.95 7.57 2.20
N SER A 374 7.01 6.25 2.36
CA SER A 374 5.80 5.41 2.49
C SER A 374 4.99 5.75 3.73
N ILE A 375 5.63 6.00 4.88
CA ILE A 375 4.92 6.42 6.11
C ILE A 375 4.30 7.81 5.92
N ILE A 376 5.03 8.76 5.33
CA ILE A 376 4.51 10.12 5.09
C ILE A 376 3.34 10.09 4.10
N GLU A 377 3.47 9.33 3.02
CA GLU A 377 2.42 9.20 2.00
C GLU A 377 1.16 8.53 2.56
N LEU A 378 1.31 7.44 3.32
CA LEU A 378 0.21 6.82 4.06
C LEU A 378 -0.46 7.80 5.03
N ALA A 379 0.34 8.48 5.87
CA ALA A 379 -0.19 9.38 6.89
C ALA A 379 -0.94 10.55 6.25
N LEU A 380 -0.39 11.14 5.19
CA LEU A 380 -1.08 12.17 4.42
C LEU A 380 -2.36 11.62 3.80
N SER A 381 -2.31 10.44 3.16
CA SER A 381 -3.48 9.87 2.50
C SER A 381 -4.65 9.59 3.46
N LEU A 382 -4.38 8.94 4.60
CA LEU A 382 -5.38 8.71 5.65
C LEU A 382 -5.87 10.01 6.30
N PHE A 383 -4.97 10.96 6.56
CA PHE A 383 -5.33 12.23 7.19
C PHE A 383 -6.13 13.15 6.26
N THR A 384 -5.85 13.16 4.96
CA THR A 384 -6.51 14.08 4.02
C THR A 384 -7.74 13.48 3.36
N PHE A 385 -7.74 12.19 3.02
CA PHE A 385 -8.83 11.57 2.27
C PHE A 385 -9.78 10.81 3.19
N ALA A 386 -9.28 9.85 3.96
CA ALA A 386 -10.15 9.03 4.82
C ALA A 386 -10.82 9.87 5.91
N LEU A 387 -10.06 10.68 6.66
CA LEU A 387 -10.64 11.59 7.65
C LEU A 387 -11.63 12.58 7.03
N PHE A 388 -11.31 13.13 5.86
CA PHE A 388 -12.19 14.08 5.18
C PHE A 388 -13.52 13.41 4.81
N VAL A 389 -13.48 12.23 4.19
CA VAL A 389 -14.70 11.54 3.77
C VAL A 389 -15.54 11.13 4.98
N ASN A 390 -14.95 10.50 5.99
CA ASN A 390 -15.67 10.06 7.19
C ASN A 390 -16.28 11.25 7.95
N SER A 391 -15.53 12.35 8.06
CA SER A 391 -16.04 13.58 8.66
C SER A 391 -17.14 14.22 7.80
N ALA A 392 -17.00 14.23 6.47
CA ALA A 392 -17.99 14.77 5.57
C ALA A 392 -19.32 14.01 5.67
N ILE A 393 -19.28 12.68 5.71
CA ILE A 393 -20.46 11.83 5.89
C ILE A 393 -21.18 12.17 7.18
N LEU A 394 -20.45 12.20 8.30
CA LEU A 394 -21.01 12.51 9.61
C LEU A 394 -21.60 13.93 9.64
N ILE A 395 -20.92 14.92 9.07
CA ILE A 395 -21.42 16.31 8.98
C ILE A 395 -22.69 16.37 8.12
N VAL A 396 -22.71 15.72 6.96
CA VAL A 396 -23.87 15.68 6.06
C VAL A 396 -25.05 15.03 6.77
N ALA A 397 -24.84 13.90 7.45
CA ALA A 397 -25.84 13.20 8.23
C ALA A 397 -26.36 14.06 9.40
N GLY A 398 -25.47 14.66 10.19
CA GLY A 398 -25.86 15.51 11.32
C GLY A 398 -26.54 16.82 10.90
N ALA A 399 -26.22 17.35 9.73
CA ALA A 399 -26.86 18.55 9.20
C ALA A 399 -28.27 18.27 8.63
N SER A 400 -28.53 17.04 8.16
CA SER A 400 -29.78 16.69 7.48
C SER A 400 -30.75 15.85 8.33
N LEU A 401 -30.27 15.01 9.25
CA LEU A 401 -31.12 14.11 10.06
C LEU A 401 -31.34 14.56 11.50
N TYR A 402 -30.43 15.31 12.11
CA TYR A 402 -30.44 15.51 13.56
C TYR A 402 -31.72 16.17 14.11
N ASP A 403 -32.28 17.14 13.37
CA ASP A 403 -33.46 17.91 13.79
C ASP A 403 -34.79 17.30 13.26
N VAL A 404 -34.74 16.18 12.52
CA VAL A 404 -35.94 15.52 11.99
C VAL A 404 -36.53 14.60 13.06
N ALA A 405 -37.71 14.97 13.58
CA ALA A 405 -38.48 14.19 14.54
C ALA A 405 -39.02 12.90 13.89
N GLY A 406 -38.17 11.90 13.78
CA GLY A 406 -38.45 10.60 13.16
C GLY A 406 -37.23 9.69 13.28
N GLY A 407 -36.83 9.39 14.52
CA GLY A 407 -35.60 8.66 14.88
C GLY A 407 -35.52 7.18 14.45
N ASN A 408 -36.17 6.79 13.34
CA ASN A 408 -36.22 5.41 12.85
C ASN A 408 -35.57 5.20 11.46
N SER A 409 -35.03 6.24 10.81
CA SER A 409 -34.36 6.10 9.49
C SER A 409 -32.95 6.71 9.51
N ALA A 410 -32.14 6.36 10.52
CA ALA A 410 -30.72 6.68 10.57
C ALA A 410 -29.89 5.67 9.73
N ASP A 411 -30.42 5.32 8.55
CA ASP A 411 -29.88 4.34 7.63
C ASP A 411 -29.48 5.00 6.30
N LEU A 412 -28.79 4.24 5.45
CA LEU A 412 -28.34 4.74 4.14
C LEU A 412 -29.51 5.17 3.23
N PHE A 413 -30.68 4.55 3.36
CA PHE A 413 -31.88 4.94 2.62
C PHE A 413 -32.43 6.28 3.11
N GLY A 414 -32.55 6.47 4.42
CA GLY A 414 -33.04 7.70 5.02
C GLY A 414 -32.20 8.92 4.64
N ILE A 415 -30.87 8.80 4.62
CA ILE A 415 -30.00 9.89 4.15
C ILE A 415 -30.23 10.21 2.68
N HIS A 416 -30.28 9.19 1.83
CA HIS A 416 -30.48 9.42 0.41
C HIS A 416 -31.79 10.18 0.15
N ASP A 417 -32.88 9.73 0.78
CA ASP A 417 -34.20 10.33 0.59
C ASP A 417 -34.24 11.76 1.12
N LEU A 418 -33.63 12.02 2.27
CA LEU A 418 -33.54 13.37 2.84
C LEU A 418 -32.64 14.31 2.03
N LEU A 419 -31.52 13.82 1.50
CA LEU A 419 -30.67 14.60 0.60
C LEU A 419 -31.41 14.92 -0.70
N SER A 420 -32.15 13.96 -1.25
CA SER A 420 -32.94 14.13 -2.45
C SER A 420 -34.09 15.13 -2.26
N SER A 421 -34.78 15.08 -1.11
CA SER A 421 -35.93 15.94 -0.84
C SER A 421 -35.55 17.34 -0.35
N THR A 422 -34.49 17.47 0.44
CA THR A 422 -34.15 18.70 1.18
C THR A 422 -33.13 19.56 0.44
N LEU A 423 -32.16 18.94 -0.24
CA LEU A 423 -31.13 19.66 -1.00
C LEU A 423 -31.46 19.67 -2.49
N SER A 424 -31.41 18.50 -3.14
CA SER A 424 -31.76 18.33 -4.54
C SER A 424 -31.73 16.84 -4.94
N PRO A 425 -32.49 16.42 -5.96
CA PRO A 425 -32.38 15.06 -6.51
C PRO A 425 -30.95 14.72 -6.98
N ALA A 426 -30.19 15.72 -7.43
CA ALA A 426 -28.79 15.56 -7.81
C ALA A 426 -27.90 15.17 -6.61
N ALA A 427 -28.17 15.69 -5.41
CA ALA A 427 -27.41 15.35 -4.20
C ALA A 427 -27.59 13.88 -3.80
N GLY A 428 -28.83 13.36 -3.89
CA GLY A 428 -29.14 11.94 -3.68
C GLY A 428 -28.43 11.04 -4.69
N LEU A 429 -28.46 11.40 -5.98
CA LEU A 429 -27.75 10.66 -7.02
C LEU A 429 -26.22 10.64 -6.79
N ILE A 430 -25.63 11.77 -6.41
CA ILE A 430 -24.21 11.87 -6.09
C ILE A 430 -23.86 10.99 -4.87
N PHE A 431 -24.74 10.92 -3.87
CA PHE A 431 -24.55 10.05 -2.69
C PHE A 431 -24.54 8.57 -3.07
N ALA A 432 -25.56 8.14 -3.84
CA ALA A 432 -25.67 6.76 -4.25
C ALA A 432 -24.53 6.35 -5.21
N LEU A 433 -24.07 7.27 -6.07
CA LEU A 433 -22.88 7.04 -6.89
C LEU A 433 -21.61 6.88 -6.05
N ALA A 434 -21.40 7.76 -5.05
CA ALA A 434 -20.25 7.66 -4.15
C ALA A 434 -20.24 6.33 -3.39
N LEU A 435 -21.41 5.88 -2.90
CA LEU A 435 -21.58 4.61 -2.22
C LEU A 435 -21.24 3.41 -3.14
N LEU A 436 -21.65 3.45 -4.41
CA LEU A 436 -21.32 2.41 -5.39
C LEU A 436 -19.82 2.35 -5.67
N LEU A 437 -19.19 3.51 -5.91
CA LEU A 437 -17.74 3.60 -6.18
C LEU A 437 -16.92 3.11 -4.97
N SER A 438 -17.35 3.48 -3.75
CA SER A 438 -16.77 3.02 -2.49
C SER A 438 -16.83 1.48 -2.38
N GLY A 439 -18.01 0.87 -2.61
CA GLY A 439 -18.17 -0.59 -2.59
C GLY A 439 -17.25 -1.32 -3.58
N ILE A 440 -17.23 -0.87 -4.84
CA ILE A 440 -16.33 -1.46 -5.86
C ILE A 440 -14.86 -1.38 -5.44
N SER A 441 -14.46 -0.24 -4.88
CA SER A 441 -13.07 -0.02 -4.44
C SER A 441 -12.66 -0.90 -3.25
N ALA A 442 -13.53 -1.03 -2.25
CA ALA A 442 -13.30 -1.84 -1.07
C ALA A 442 -13.18 -3.34 -1.41
N GLY A 443 -13.93 -3.82 -2.39
CA GLY A 443 -13.89 -5.23 -2.81
C GLY A 443 -12.58 -5.68 -3.43
N MET A 444 -11.95 -4.80 -4.22
CA MET A 444 -10.61 -5.06 -4.75
C MET A 444 -9.59 -5.23 -3.61
N ILE A 445 -9.68 -4.38 -2.59
CA ILE A 445 -8.77 -4.39 -1.45
C ILE A 445 -8.99 -5.60 -0.56
N CYS A 446 -10.25 -5.95 -0.30
CA CYS A 446 -10.64 -7.15 0.44
C CYS A 446 -9.99 -8.41 -0.16
N THR A 447 -9.98 -8.49 -1.49
CA THR A 447 -9.34 -9.61 -2.22
C THR A 447 -7.83 -9.64 -2.04
N MET A 448 -7.16 -8.48 -2.15
CA MET A 448 -5.71 -8.38 -1.95
C MET A 448 -5.30 -8.71 -0.52
N ALA A 449 -6.01 -8.14 0.47
CA ALA A 449 -5.78 -8.41 1.88
C ALA A 449 -5.95 -9.90 2.17
N GLY A 450 -6.99 -10.51 1.61
CA GLY A 450 -7.17 -11.94 1.67
C GLY A 450 -5.98 -12.71 1.11
N GLN A 451 -5.55 -12.41 -0.12
CA GLN A 451 -4.40 -13.12 -0.72
C GLN A 451 -3.17 -13.08 0.17
N ILE A 452 -2.85 -11.89 0.70
CA ILE A 452 -1.74 -11.71 1.64
C ILE A 452 -1.93 -12.57 2.89
N VAL A 453 -3.15 -12.66 3.44
CA VAL A 453 -3.46 -13.48 4.61
C VAL A 453 -3.31 -14.98 4.33
N SER A 454 -3.91 -15.52 3.25
CA SER A 454 -3.84 -16.98 3.00
C SER A 454 -2.47 -17.44 2.52
N GLU A 455 -1.80 -16.65 1.69
CA GLU A 455 -0.43 -16.97 1.26
C GLU A 455 0.54 -16.82 2.43
N GLY A 456 0.38 -15.76 3.24
CA GLY A 456 1.24 -15.50 4.39
C GLY A 456 1.08 -16.51 5.52
N MET A 457 -0.15 -16.76 6.00
CA MET A 457 -0.40 -17.65 7.14
C MET A 457 -0.42 -19.13 6.78
N LEU A 458 -0.99 -19.51 5.63
CA LEU A 458 -1.21 -20.91 5.26
C LEU A 458 -0.38 -21.40 4.07
N ASN A 459 0.41 -20.55 3.41
CA ASN A 459 1.07 -20.87 2.12
C ASN A 459 0.10 -21.36 1.04
N TRP A 460 -1.18 -20.97 1.14
CA TRP A 460 -2.19 -21.44 0.19
C TRP A 460 -2.33 -20.49 -0.99
N ARG A 461 -1.70 -20.87 -2.12
CA ARG A 461 -1.71 -20.09 -3.36
C ARG A 461 -2.96 -20.37 -4.18
N ILE A 462 -3.93 -19.46 -4.12
CA ILE A 462 -5.15 -19.48 -4.93
C ILE A 462 -5.13 -18.31 -5.91
N ARG A 463 -5.58 -18.54 -7.14
CA ARG A 463 -5.76 -17.45 -8.12
C ARG A 463 -6.76 -16.41 -7.56
N PRO A 464 -6.47 -15.10 -7.62
CA PRO A 464 -7.29 -14.09 -6.95
C PRO A 464 -8.75 -14.09 -7.38
N TRP A 465 -9.03 -14.35 -8.66
CA TRP A 465 -10.42 -14.43 -9.15
C TRP A 465 -11.20 -15.59 -8.51
N MET A 466 -10.55 -16.74 -8.31
CA MET A 466 -11.17 -17.91 -7.69
C MET A 466 -11.41 -17.64 -6.21
N ARG A 467 -10.44 -16.98 -5.55
CA ARG A 467 -10.60 -16.51 -4.18
C ARG A 467 -11.78 -15.55 -4.05
N ARG A 468 -11.82 -14.49 -4.87
CA ARG A 468 -12.91 -13.51 -4.88
C ARG A 468 -14.24 -14.23 -5.04
N LEU A 469 -14.36 -15.15 -5.99
CA LEU A 469 -15.60 -15.90 -6.22
C LEU A 469 -16.02 -16.69 -4.97
N ILE A 470 -15.08 -17.36 -4.29
CA ILE A 470 -15.36 -18.11 -3.06
C ILE A 470 -15.81 -17.17 -1.94
N THR A 471 -15.04 -16.14 -1.62
CA THR A 471 -15.37 -15.19 -0.53
C THR A 471 -16.69 -14.48 -0.81
N ARG A 472 -16.91 -14.09 -2.08
CA ARG A 472 -18.12 -13.42 -2.55
C ARG A 472 -19.34 -14.33 -2.50
N SER A 473 -19.19 -15.62 -2.81
CA SER A 473 -20.28 -16.59 -2.65
C SER A 473 -20.67 -16.74 -1.18
N ILE A 474 -19.68 -16.79 -0.28
CA ILE A 474 -19.91 -16.91 1.16
C ILE A 474 -20.61 -15.66 1.73
N SER A 475 -20.29 -14.45 1.24
CA SER A 475 -20.88 -13.19 1.71
C SER A 475 -22.26 -12.88 1.09
N ILE A 476 -22.48 -13.25 -0.17
CA ILE A 476 -23.73 -12.96 -0.88
C ILE A 476 -24.89 -13.82 -0.39
N ILE A 477 -24.66 -15.11 -0.09
CA ILE A 477 -25.72 -16.02 0.36
C ILE A 477 -26.49 -15.47 1.58
N PRO A 478 -25.84 -15.12 2.71
CA PRO A 478 -26.55 -14.54 3.85
C PRO A 478 -27.18 -13.20 3.50
N SER A 479 -26.53 -12.37 2.68
CA SER A 479 -27.06 -11.06 2.26
C SER A 479 -28.36 -11.19 1.46
N ILE A 480 -28.45 -12.16 0.54
CA ILE A 480 -29.66 -12.45 -0.24
C ILE A 480 -30.77 -12.99 0.67
N ILE A 481 -30.46 -13.90 1.58
CA ILE A 481 -31.44 -14.47 2.51
C ILE A 481 -32.05 -13.35 3.37
N ILE A 482 -31.22 -12.47 3.91
CA ILE A 482 -31.68 -11.35 4.76
C ILE A 482 -32.48 -10.34 3.93
N ALA A 483 -32.02 -10.01 2.71
CA ALA A 483 -32.74 -9.13 1.79
C ALA A 483 -34.13 -9.68 1.41
N ALA A 484 -34.25 -10.99 1.21
CA ALA A 484 -35.51 -11.64 0.84
C ALA A 484 -36.46 -11.81 2.02
N ALA A 485 -35.93 -12.10 3.22
CA ALA A 485 -36.75 -12.39 4.40
C ALA A 485 -37.16 -11.13 5.18
N VAL A 486 -36.26 -10.16 5.33
CA VAL A 486 -36.45 -8.98 6.20
C VAL A 486 -36.49 -7.67 5.40
N GLY A 487 -35.79 -7.59 4.28
CA GLY A 487 -35.74 -6.39 3.45
C GLY A 487 -34.74 -5.35 3.95
N LYS A 488 -35.07 -4.04 3.81
CA LYS A 488 -34.16 -2.90 4.07
C LYS A 488 -33.58 -2.91 5.48
N ASP A 489 -34.45 -2.99 6.50
CA ASP A 489 -34.06 -2.94 7.91
C ASP A 489 -33.11 -4.09 8.30
N GLY A 490 -33.28 -5.26 7.69
CA GLY A 490 -32.41 -6.41 7.93
C GLY A 490 -31.01 -6.19 7.37
N LEU A 491 -30.90 -5.58 6.19
CA LEU A 491 -29.61 -5.27 5.56
C LEU A 491 -28.84 -4.21 6.36
N ASP A 492 -29.51 -3.17 6.84
CA ASP A 492 -28.88 -2.12 7.65
C ASP A 492 -28.35 -2.67 8.99
N LYS A 493 -29.15 -3.50 9.68
CA LYS A 493 -28.69 -4.23 10.89
C LYS A 493 -27.53 -5.17 10.60
N THR A 494 -27.50 -5.79 9.42
CA THR A 494 -26.38 -6.64 9.01
C THR A 494 -25.11 -5.81 8.81
N LEU A 495 -25.24 -4.64 8.17
CA LEU A 495 -24.13 -3.73 7.88
C LEU A 495 -23.49 -3.17 9.17
N THR A 496 -24.30 -2.88 10.19
CA THR A 496 -23.80 -2.46 11.52
C THR A 496 -23.18 -3.63 12.28
N ALA A 497 -23.80 -4.82 12.24
CA ALA A 497 -23.26 -6.02 12.88
C ALA A 497 -21.88 -6.44 12.33
N THR A 498 -21.61 -6.26 11.03
CA THR A 498 -20.29 -6.53 10.47
C THR A 498 -19.22 -5.61 11.04
N GLN A 499 -19.54 -4.36 11.39
CA GLN A 499 -18.58 -3.42 12.00
C GLN A 499 -18.24 -3.81 13.43
N VAL A 500 -19.24 -4.27 14.19
CA VAL A 500 -19.02 -4.81 15.54
C VAL A 500 -18.09 -6.04 15.47
N CYS A 501 -18.32 -6.95 14.52
CA CYS A 501 -17.45 -8.11 14.28
C CYS A 501 -15.99 -7.69 14.00
N LEU A 502 -15.80 -6.70 13.12
CA LEU A 502 -14.47 -6.16 12.80
C LEU A 502 -13.78 -5.55 14.02
N SER A 503 -14.52 -4.80 14.84
CA SER A 503 -14.02 -4.21 16.08
C SER A 503 -13.51 -5.29 17.04
N VAL A 504 -14.29 -6.36 17.24
CA VAL A 504 -13.93 -7.47 18.13
C VAL A 504 -12.67 -8.21 17.68
N ILE A 505 -12.44 -8.33 16.36
CA ILE A 505 -11.27 -9.03 15.79
C ILE A 505 -9.99 -8.17 15.89
N LEU A 506 -10.12 -6.85 15.86
CA LEU A 506 -9.01 -5.92 15.77
C LEU A 506 -7.92 -6.08 16.87
N PRO A 507 -8.22 -6.24 18.17
CA PRO A 507 -7.21 -6.45 19.20
C PRO A 507 -6.32 -7.67 18.93
N PHE A 508 -6.90 -8.75 18.40
CA PHE A 508 -6.19 -10.00 18.14
C PHE A 508 -5.23 -9.88 16.95
N VAL A 509 -5.59 -9.12 15.93
CA VAL A 509 -4.74 -8.87 14.75
C VAL A 509 -3.65 -7.83 15.04
N SER A 510 -3.97 -6.79 15.81
CA SER A 510 -3.03 -5.72 16.15
C SER A 510 -2.02 -6.11 17.24
N ALA A 511 -2.32 -7.09 18.11
CA ALA A 511 -1.39 -7.55 19.14
C ALA A 511 -0.07 -8.12 18.58
N PRO A 512 -0.06 -9.07 17.62
CA PRO A 512 1.17 -9.55 16.99
C PRO A 512 1.98 -8.45 16.32
N LEU A 513 1.31 -7.49 15.68
CA LEU A 513 1.97 -6.34 15.04
C LEU A 513 2.77 -5.52 16.06
N ILE A 514 2.15 -5.17 17.18
CA ILE A 514 2.82 -4.41 18.24
C ILE A 514 3.94 -5.25 18.85
N TRP A 515 3.68 -6.53 19.11
CA TRP A 515 4.70 -7.45 19.62
C TRP A 515 5.96 -7.47 18.72
N PHE A 516 5.82 -7.75 17.43
CA PHE A 516 6.96 -7.82 16.52
C PHE A 516 7.73 -6.51 16.41
N THR A 517 7.03 -5.38 16.43
CA THR A 517 7.66 -4.06 16.31
C THR A 517 8.38 -3.59 17.58
N CYS A 518 8.10 -4.23 18.73
CA CYS A 518 8.70 -3.93 20.03
C CYS A 518 9.96 -4.74 20.35
N PHE A 519 10.24 -5.85 19.67
CA PHE A 519 11.41 -6.69 19.98
C PHE A 519 12.54 -6.54 18.96
N ASN A 520 13.76 -6.37 19.48
CA ASN A 520 14.99 -6.35 18.67
C ASN A 520 15.17 -7.64 17.87
N LYS A 521 14.72 -8.78 18.40
CA LYS A 521 14.87 -10.09 17.74
C LYS A 521 14.28 -10.12 16.33
N TYR A 522 13.19 -9.40 16.10
CA TYR A 522 12.49 -9.38 14.80
C TYR A 522 12.86 -8.15 13.97
N MET A 523 13.14 -7.02 14.62
CA MET A 523 13.45 -5.74 13.97
C MET A 523 14.96 -5.52 13.80
N THR A 524 15.67 -6.46 13.17
CA THR A 524 17.11 -6.34 12.88
C THR A 524 17.41 -6.54 11.41
N VAL A 525 18.20 -5.61 10.85
CA VAL A 525 18.71 -5.70 9.47
C VAL A 525 20.18 -6.06 9.53
N GLN A 526 20.58 -7.08 8.76
CA GLN A 526 21.99 -7.46 8.60
C GLN A 526 22.62 -6.56 7.54
N THR A 527 23.72 -5.91 7.87
CA THR A 527 24.53 -5.10 6.94
C THR A 527 25.91 -5.74 6.85
N GLU A 528 26.36 -6.02 5.63
CA GLU A 528 27.73 -6.45 5.38
C GLU A 528 28.62 -5.21 5.30
N GLN A 529 29.58 -5.08 6.21
CA GLN A 529 30.67 -4.11 6.07
C GLN A 529 31.93 -4.84 5.63
N ILE A 530 32.45 -4.42 4.48
CA ILE A 530 33.80 -4.78 4.05
C ILE A 530 34.75 -3.85 4.82
N VAL A 531 35.48 -4.41 5.78
CA VAL A 531 36.53 -3.68 6.48
C VAL A 531 37.78 -3.74 5.58
N GLU A 532 38.11 -2.63 4.92
CA GLU A 532 39.41 -2.49 4.25
C GLU A 532 40.51 -2.33 5.32
N GLY A 533 41.09 -3.46 5.73
CA GLY A 533 42.22 -3.54 6.64
C GLY A 533 43.04 -4.80 6.35
N GLU A 534 44.35 -4.64 6.21
CA GLU A 534 45.32 -5.61 5.69
C GLU A 534 45.09 -7.08 6.10
N GLY A 535 44.98 -7.95 5.09
CA GLY A 535 45.46 -9.33 5.19
C GLY A 535 44.43 -10.46 5.09
N ASP A 536 43.15 -10.23 5.40
CA ASP A 536 42.12 -11.26 5.20
C ASP A 536 40.75 -10.58 5.06
N GLY A 537 40.04 -10.88 3.99
CA GLY A 537 38.75 -10.27 3.62
C GLY A 537 37.60 -10.68 4.55
N ASN A 538 37.74 -10.47 5.85
CA ASN A 538 36.73 -10.79 6.85
C ASN A 538 35.56 -9.82 6.72
N VAL A 539 34.49 -10.27 6.06
CA VAL A 539 33.19 -9.60 6.03
C VAL A 539 32.63 -9.61 7.45
N ARG A 540 32.51 -8.43 8.08
CA ARG A 540 31.81 -8.30 9.36
C ARG A 540 30.33 -8.04 9.09
N ILE A 541 29.47 -8.93 9.59
CA ILE A 541 28.02 -8.75 9.55
C ILE A 541 27.64 -7.88 10.76
N GLU A 542 27.33 -6.62 10.51
CA GLU A 542 26.79 -5.70 11.52
C GLU A 542 25.26 -5.83 11.57
N GLN A 543 24.70 -6.02 12.78
CA GLN A 543 23.25 -6.07 12.97
C GLN A 543 22.75 -4.69 13.42
N VAL A 544 21.98 -4.03 12.56
CA VAL A 544 21.35 -2.74 12.87
C VAL A 544 19.94 -3.00 13.39
N SER A 545 19.69 -2.71 14.67
CA SER A 545 18.34 -2.74 15.23
C SER A 545 17.52 -1.54 14.75
N MET A 546 16.33 -1.82 14.23
CA MET A 546 15.32 -0.87 13.80
C MET A 546 14.07 -0.90 14.69
N ARG A 547 14.19 -1.36 15.94
CA ARG A 547 13.07 -1.38 16.90
C ARG A 547 12.39 -0.01 17.02
N ASN A 548 11.11 -0.01 17.38
CA ASN A 548 10.42 1.21 17.78
C ASN A 548 11.14 1.94 18.91
N HIS A 549 11.08 3.28 18.87
CA HIS A 549 11.46 4.09 20.00
C HIS A 549 10.54 3.74 21.19
N TRP A 550 11.05 3.85 22.41
CA TRP A 550 10.29 3.49 23.62
C TRP A 550 8.99 4.29 23.72
N PHE A 551 9.01 5.57 23.35
CA PHE A 551 7.84 6.43 23.31
C PHE A 551 6.75 5.91 22.35
N THR A 552 7.12 5.57 21.11
CA THR A 552 6.19 4.99 20.13
C THR A 552 5.62 3.66 20.61
N THR A 553 6.44 2.86 21.30
CA THR A 553 6.03 1.58 21.88
C THR A 553 4.98 1.78 22.97
N VAL A 554 5.22 2.71 23.90
CA VAL A 554 4.26 3.05 24.96
C VAL A 554 2.94 3.53 24.37
N ILE A 555 2.97 4.43 23.40
CA ILE A 555 1.75 4.92 22.72
C ILE A 555 1.02 3.75 22.03
N ALA A 556 1.73 2.91 21.29
CA ALA A 556 1.11 1.78 20.59
C ALA A 556 0.42 0.80 21.56
N VAL A 557 1.06 0.51 22.70
CA VAL A 557 0.49 -0.34 23.75
C VAL A 557 -0.72 0.33 24.41
N LEU A 558 -0.67 1.64 24.68
CA LEU A 558 -1.81 2.39 25.23
C LEU A 558 -3.00 2.41 24.26
N VAL A 559 -2.74 2.64 22.97
CA VAL A 559 -3.79 2.60 21.93
C VAL A 559 -4.39 1.20 21.84
N TRP A 560 -3.56 0.15 21.86
CA TRP A 560 -4.05 -1.23 21.86
C TRP A 560 -4.89 -1.55 23.09
N LEU A 561 -4.45 -1.14 24.28
CA LEU A 561 -5.19 -1.34 25.52
C LEU A 561 -6.54 -0.61 25.47
N LEU A 562 -6.56 0.63 24.98
CA LEU A 562 -7.79 1.39 24.78
C LEU A 562 -8.74 0.66 23.84
N ILE A 563 -8.26 0.19 22.67
CA ILE A 563 -9.04 -0.56 21.70
C ILE A 563 -9.59 -1.85 22.33
N ALA A 564 -8.77 -2.58 23.10
CA ALA A 564 -9.20 -3.80 23.78
C ALA A 564 -10.28 -3.51 24.84
N VAL A 565 -10.12 -2.48 25.65
CA VAL A 565 -11.10 -2.09 26.68
C VAL A 565 -12.42 -1.65 26.04
N LEU A 566 -12.36 -0.84 24.97
CA LEU A 566 -13.55 -0.41 24.23
C LEU A 566 -14.29 -1.61 23.61
N ASN A 567 -13.56 -2.58 23.07
CA ASN A 567 -14.16 -3.81 22.54
C ASN A 567 -14.81 -4.67 23.62
N VAL A 568 -14.19 -4.80 24.79
CA VAL A 568 -14.82 -5.50 25.93
C VAL A 568 -16.09 -4.77 26.36
N ALA A 569 -16.05 -3.43 26.44
CA ALA A 569 -17.24 -2.65 26.76
C ALA A 569 -18.34 -2.81 25.71
N LEU A 570 -18.00 -2.81 24.43
CA LEU A 570 -18.92 -3.05 23.32
C LEU A 570 -19.60 -4.43 23.46
N LEU A 571 -18.82 -5.49 23.68
CA LEU A 571 -19.37 -6.84 23.86
C LEU A 571 -20.32 -6.94 25.06
N VAL A 572 -20.01 -6.23 26.15
CA VAL A 572 -20.89 -6.17 27.32
C VAL A 572 -22.19 -5.41 26.98
N LEU A 573 -22.10 -4.28 26.27
CA LEU A 573 -23.28 -3.50 25.86
C LEU A 573 -24.21 -4.29 24.93
N VAL A 574 -23.64 -4.96 23.93
CA VAL A 574 -24.35 -5.87 23.01
C VAL A 574 -24.98 -7.02 23.79
N GLY A 575 -24.23 -7.65 24.69
CA GLY A 575 -24.73 -8.72 25.55
C GLY A 575 -25.86 -8.30 26.50
N MET A 576 -25.96 -7.01 26.81
CA MET A 576 -27.04 -6.43 27.61
C MET A 576 -28.26 -5.99 26.77
N GLY A 577 -28.22 -6.13 25.43
CA GLY A 577 -29.30 -5.72 24.53
C GLY A 577 -29.51 -4.20 24.50
N LYS A 578 -28.45 -3.41 24.75
CA LYS A 578 -28.48 -1.95 24.68
C LYS A 578 -27.98 -1.42 23.33
N ASP A 579 -28.31 -2.14 22.26
CA ASP A 579 -28.02 -1.77 20.87
C ASP A 579 -28.97 -0.69 20.36
#